data_AF-A0A7M1QZ84-F1
#
_entry.id   AF-A0A7M1QZ84-F1
#
_cell.length_a   1.000
_cell.length_b   1.000
_cell.length_c   1.000
_cell.angle_alpha   90.00
_cell.angle_beta   90.00
_cell.angle_gamma   90.00
#
_symmetry.space_group_name_H-M   'P 1'
#
loop_
_entity.id
_entity.type
_entity.pdbx_description
1 polymer ?
#
loop_
_entity_poly.entity_id
_entity_poly.type
_entity_poly.pdbx_seq_one_letter_code
_entity_poly.pdbx_strand_id
1 'polypeptide(L)'
;MEVLRVFNNNVILAKDASRGGGEVIVTGRGVGFQVKAGAAVDPAKVARVFVPSDGRDSDHVAELLADIPLENITLMTDVIAAADLPPSLAGSATLLIALADHIGFAMRRAHEGLAIEYPLRSEVSSLYSEEFAQAQRILDLVNTDLGRAGRPTLPEGEAVALALHLVNAGFATGDLSFTYRMTGVLQQLIKVIEEFYNVSVSSDTVSVGRFITHLRYLFVRIHQHNQLTDEHSAVGAAIRDADPQAYRCAGTLASLIELRLDQALTSDEIAYLALHISRIAHSARAPGSRTTTSDELGDADNPSRKETPMITRTATIASAVGLHARPAALFTAAVEETGFDITISLDGEEADASSILEVMTLGAGQGDVVTLASEDEAAAGALADLAAMLERDLDAE
;
A
#
# COMPACT_ATOMS: atom_id res chain seq x y z
N MET A 1 24.42 -26.56 -23.96
CA MET A 1 23.38 -26.94 -22.98
C MET A 1 23.07 -28.42 -23.17
N GLU A 2 22.82 -29.15 -22.08
CA GLU A 2 22.49 -30.58 -22.08
C GLU A 2 21.05 -30.79 -21.60
N VAL A 3 20.25 -31.58 -22.30
CA VAL A 3 18.84 -31.81 -21.96
C VAL A 3 18.72 -32.63 -20.68
N LEU A 4 18.00 -32.12 -19.69
CA LEU A 4 17.64 -32.84 -18.47
C LEU A 4 16.28 -33.53 -18.61
N ARG A 5 15.28 -32.80 -19.12
CA ARG A 5 13.91 -33.30 -19.29
C ARG A 5 13.26 -32.65 -20.51
N VAL A 6 12.37 -33.39 -21.17
CA VAL A 6 11.55 -32.90 -22.28
C VAL A 6 10.10 -32.84 -21.81
N PHE A 7 9.47 -31.66 -21.90
CA PHE A 7 8.08 -31.47 -21.52
C PHE A 7 7.16 -31.63 -22.73
N ASN A 8 7.51 -30.98 -23.84
CA ASN A 8 6.83 -31.16 -25.11
C ASN A 8 7.80 -30.88 -26.28
N ASN A 9 7.27 -30.82 -27.51
CA ASN A 9 8.08 -30.56 -28.70
C ASN A 9 8.80 -29.20 -28.68
N ASN A 10 8.35 -28.24 -27.87
CA ASN A 10 8.78 -26.85 -27.89
C ASN A 10 9.39 -26.35 -26.56
N VAL A 11 9.35 -27.14 -25.49
CA VAL A 11 9.84 -26.78 -24.16
C VAL A 11 10.64 -27.94 -23.56
N ILE A 12 11.86 -27.63 -23.12
CA ILE A 12 12.77 -28.57 -22.46
C ILE A 12 13.43 -27.91 -21.26
N LEU A 13 13.78 -28.71 -20.25
CA LEU A 13 14.70 -28.32 -19.19
C LEU A 13 16.10 -28.80 -19.58
N ALA A 14 17.08 -27.92 -19.47
CA ALA A 14 18.46 -28.20 -19.83
C ALA A 14 19.41 -27.67 -18.75
N LYS A 15 20.63 -28.19 -18.73
CA LYS A 15 21.74 -27.70 -17.93
C LYS A 15 22.65 -26.84 -18.79
N ASP A 16 22.97 -25.63 -18.32
CA ASP A 16 23.88 -24.73 -19.02
C ASP A 16 25.24 -24.65 -18.33
N ALA A 17 26.21 -25.39 -18.87
CA ALA A 17 27.59 -25.38 -18.38
C ALA A 17 28.25 -23.99 -18.49
N SER A 18 27.81 -23.12 -19.41
CA SER A 18 28.34 -21.76 -19.55
C SER A 18 27.86 -20.81 -18.43
N ARG A 19 26.81 -21.18 -17.71
CA ARG A 19 26.21 -20.43 -16.60
C ARG A 19 26.40 -21.13 -15.26
N GLY A 20 27.58 -21.72 -15.03
CA GLY A 20 27.92 -22.40 -13.78
C GLY A 20 27.23 -23.77 -13.60
N GLY A 21 26.60 -24.31 -14.64
CA GLY A 21 25.89 -25.59 -14.56
C GLY A 21 24.49 -25.50 -13.95
N GLY A 22 23.91 -24.30 -13.86
CA GLY A 22 22.52 -24.13 -13.44
C GLY A 22 21.52 -24.75 -14.43
N GLU A 23 20.34 -25.06 -13.93
CA GLU A 23 19.21 -25.48 -14.75
C GLU A 23 18.61 -24.28 -15.48
N VAL A 24 18.24 -24.47 -16.75
CA VAL A 24 17.64 -23.46 -17.61
C VAL A 24 16.49 -24.09 -18.39
N ILE A 25 15.44 -23.32 -18.60
CA ILE A 25 14.29 -23.75 -19.40
C ILE A 25 14.47 -23.18 -20.80
N VAL A 26 14.45 -24.05 -21.81
CA VAL A 26 14.68 -23.66 -23.20
C VAL A 26 13.38 -23.84 -23.97
N THR A 27 12.98 -22.76 -24.63
CA THR A 27 11.80 -22.74 -25.51
C THR A 27 12.23 -22.53 -26.95
N GLY A 28 11.53 -23.16 -27.89
CA GLY A 28 11.81 -22.99 -29.31
C GLY A 28 11.16 -24.04 -30.20
N ARG A 29 11.01 -23.73 -31.48
CA ARG A 29 10.23 -24.56 -32.42
C ARG A 29 10.91 -25.91 -32.63
N GLY A 30 10.30 -26.99 -32.12
CA GLY A 30 10.82 -28.35 -32.27
C GLY A 30 12.09 -28.63 -31.45
N VAL A 31 12.38 -27.83 -30.42
CA VAL A 31 13.58 -27.99 -29.57
C VAL A 31 13.55 -29.29 -28.76
N GLY A 32 12.37 -29.80 -28.41
CA GLY A 32 12.18 -31.10 -27.75
C GLY A 32 11.81 -32.25 -28.70
N PHE A 33 11.60 -31.97 -29.99
CA PHE A 33 11.13 -32.97 -30.95
C PHE A 33 12.18 -34.04 -31.21
N GLN A 34 11.86 -35.30 -30.87
CA GLN A 34 12.74 -36.47 -30.97
C GLN A 34 14.06 -36.35 -30.17
N VAL A 35 14.08 -35.49 -29.16
CA VAL A 35 15.23 -35.33 -28.26
C VAL A 35 15.01 -36.15 -26.99
N LYS A 36 16.09 -36.66 -26.38
CA LYS A 36 16.08 -37.42 -25.12
C LYS A 36 16.93 -36.72 -24.07
N ALA A 37 16.67 -37.02 -22.79
CA ALA A 37 17.55 -36.59 -21.71
C ALA A 37 19.00 -37.05 -21.95
N GLY A 38 19.97 -36.20 -21.62
CA GLY A 38 21.40 -36.35 -21.89
C GLY A 38 21.84 -35.89 -23.28
N ALA A 39 20.93 -35.51 -24.18
CA ALA A 39 21.29 -35.00 -25.50
C ALA A 39 21.78 -33.55 -25.44
N ALA A 40 22.61 -33.14 -26.42
CA ALA A 40 22.95 -31.73 -26.59
C ALA A 40 21.76 -30.95 -27.18
N VAL A 41 21.49 -29.76 -26.65
CA VAL A 41 20.48 -28.84 -27.21
C VAL A 41 21.01 -28.22 -28.51
N ASP A 42 20.21 -28.29 -29.57
CA ASP A 42 20.50 -27.64 -30.85
C ASP A 42 20.29 -26.11 -30.74
N PRO A 43 21.35 -25.29 -30.83
CA PRO A 43 21.24 -23.84 -30.70
C PRO A 43 20.35 -23.19 -31.77
N ALA A 44 20.25 -23.79 -32.96
CA ALA A 44 19.44 -23.25 -34.05
C ALA A 44 17.93 -23.33 -33.79
N LYS A 45 17.51 -24.21 -32.87
CA LYS A 45 16.12 -24.39 -32.48
C LYS A 45 15.72 -23.57 -31.27
N VAL A 46 16.67 -22.88 -30.63
CA VAL A 46 16.41 -22.08 -29.42
C VAL A 46 15.78 -20.75 -29.80
N ALA A 47 14.57 -20.50 -29.29
CA ALA A 47 13.93 -19.19 -29.37
C ALA A 47 14.26 -18.33 -28.14
N ARG A 48 14.13 -18.90 -26.93
CA ARG A 48 14.43 -18.19 -25.67
C ARG A 48 14.88 -19.15 -24.58
N VAL A 49 15.76 -18.66 -23.72
CA VAL A 49 16.31 -19.37 -22.57
C VAL A 49 15.93 -18.63 -21.31
N PHE A 50 15.28 -19.33 -20.38
CA PHE A 50 14.90 -18.82 -19.07
C PHE A 50 15.83 -19.39 -18.02
N VAL A 51 16.34 -18.52 -17.16
CA VAL A 51 17.05 -18.93 -15.96
C VAL A 51 16.07 -18.80 -14.80
N PRO A 52 15.75 -19.89 -14.08
CA PRO A 52 15.00 -19.80 -12.83
C PRO A 52 15.76 -18.89 -11.86
N SER A 53 15.10 -17.85 -11.33
CA SER A 53 15.64 -17.02 -10.26
C SER A 53 15.50 -17.73 -8.90
N ASP A 54 16.40 -17.39 -7.97
CA ASP A 54 16.57 -18.07 -6.68
C ASP A 54 15.24 -18.33 -5.94
N GLY A 55 14.96 -19.62 -5.68
CA GLY A 55 13.83 -20.09 -4.88
C GLY A 55 12.65 -20.70 -5.66
N ARG A 56 12.64 -20.68 -6.99
CA ARG A 56 11.56 -21.29 -7.80
C ARG A 56 11.97 -22.60 -8.43
N ASP A 57 11.07 -23.58 -8.37
CA ASP A 57 11.25 -24.90 -8.99
C ASP A 57 11.24 -24.78 -10.52
N SER A 58 12.34 -25.18 -11.14
CA SER A 58 12.57 -25.13 -12.58
C SER A 58 11.63 -26.07 -13.34
N ASP A 59 11.27 -27.21 -12.75
CA ASP A 59 10.33 -28.18 -13.31
C ASP A 59 8.94 -27.56 -13.41
N HIS A 60 8.45 -26.95 -12.33
CA HIS A 60 7.12 -26.33 -12.31
C HIS A 60 6.99 -25.18 -13.31
N VAL A 61 8.00 -24.32 -13.43
CA VAL A 61 7.99 -23.23 -14.42
C VAL A 61 8.02 -23.78 -15.85
N ALA A 62 8.71 -24.89 -16.09
CA ALA A 62 8.75 -25.53 -17.40
C ALA A 62 7.40 -26.18 -17.77
N GLU A 63 6.67 -26.75 -16.80
CA GLU A 63 5.30 -27.26 -16.99
C GLU A 63 4.35 -26.14 -17.40
N LEU A 64 4.35 -25.00 -16.69
CA LEU A 64 3.50 -23.86 -17.04
C LEU A 64 3.78 -23.33 -18.46
N LEU A 65 5.06 -23.29 -18.86
CA LEU A 65 5.44 -22.91 -20.22
C LEU A 65 5.03 -23.93 -21.28
N ALA A 66 4.94 -25.21 -20.91
CA ALA A 66 4.55 -26.27 -21.84
C ALA A 66 3.07 -26.20 -22.24
N ASP A 67 2.21 -25.65 -21.38
CA ASP A 67 0.78 -25.48 -21.65
C ASP A 67 0.46 -24.27 -22.54
N ILE A 68 1.39 -23.33 -22.66
CA ILE A 68 1.20 -22.11 -23.46
C ILE A 68 1.64 -22.37 -24.91
N PRO A 69 0.81 -22.02 -25.93
CA PRO A 69 1.22 -22.10 -27.33
C PRO A 69 2.50 -21.31 -27.61
N LEU A 70 3.47 -21.93 -28.31
CA LEU A 70 4.76 -21.29 -28.61
C LEU A 70 4.61 -19.96 -29.37
N GLU A 71 3.57 -19.81 -30.20
CA GLU A 71 3.32 -18.55 -30.90
C GLU A 71 3.07 -17.40 -29.92
N ASN A 72 2.36 -17.65 -28.81
CA ASN A 72 2.04 -16.63 -27.81
C ASN A 72 3.29 -16.26 -26.99
N ILE A 73 4.12 -17.25 -26.65
CA ILE A 73 5.40 -17.01 -25.96
C ILE A 73 6.32 -16.15 -26.82
N THR A 74 6.38 -16.45 -28.13
CA THR A 74 7.21 -15.72 -29.08
C THR A 74 6.69 -14.30 -29.26
N LEU A 75 5.38 -14.14 -29.51
CA LEU A 75 4.72 -12.84 -29.62
C LEU A 75 5.01 -11.97 -28.39
N MET A 76 4.75 -12.49 -27.19
CA MET A 76 4.95 -11.69 -25.97
C MET A 76 6.42 -11.43 -25.66
N THR A 77 7.32 -12.30 -26.07
CA THR A 77 8.76 -12.05 -25.99
C THR A 77 9.14 -10.81 -26.81
N ASP A 78 8.67 -10.74 -28.05
CA ASP A 78 8.97 -9.64 -28.96
C ASP A 78 8.30 -8.33 -28.50
N VAL A 79 7.05 -8.42 -28.04
CA VAL A 79 6.30 -7.28 -27.51
C VAL A 79 6.97 -6.71 -26.26
N ILE A 80 7.35 -7.55 -25.29
CA ILE A 80 8.03 -7.08 -24.07
C ILE A 80 9.35 -6.39 -24.41
N ALA A 81 10.10 -6.92 -25.37
CA ALA A 81 11.36 -6.31 -25.82
C ALA A 81 11.13 -4.94 -26.51
N ALA A 82 9.98 -4.73 -27.14
CA ALA A 82 9.63 -3.49 -27.82
C ALA A 82 8.84 -2.49 -26.96
N ALA A 83 8.25 -2.92 -25.84
CA ALA A 83 7.35 -2.11 -25.00
C ALA A 83 8.05 -1.12 -24.06
N ASP A 84 9.40 -1.11 -24.05
CA ASP A 84 10.24 -0.26 -23.20
C ASP A 84 9.89 -0.41 -21.71
N LEU A 85 9.83 -1.67 -21.25
CA LEU A 85 9.58 -1.99 -19.85
C LEU A 85 10.86 -1.87 -19.02
N PRO A 86 10.75 -1.54 -17.72
CA PRO A 86 11.87 -1.60 -16.78
C PRO A 86 12.63 -2.94 -16.87
N PRO A 87 13.98 -2.95 -16.80
CA PRO A 87 14.76 -4.18 -16.93
C PRO A 87 14.39 -5.29 -15.95
N SER A 88 13.94 -4.91 -14.74
CA SER A 88 13.42 -5.81 -13.70
C SER A 88 12.17 -6.58 -14.16
N LEU A 89 11.26 -5.91 -14.85
CA LEU A 89 10.03 -6.48 -15.40
C LEU A 89 10.31 -7.25 -16.70
N ALA A 90 11.08 -6.67 -17.62
CA ALA A 90 11.41 -7.27 -18.91
C ALA A 90 12.17 -8.62 -18.78
N GLY A 91 12.93 -8.78 -17.69
CA GLY A 91 13.62 -10.02 -17.35
C GLY A 91 12.76 -11.09 -16.65
N SER A 92 11.54 -10.78 -16.24
CA SER A 92 10.71 -11.68 -15.43
C SER A 92 10.06 -12.78 -16.26
N ALA A 93 10.50 -14.03 -16.06
CA ALA A 93 9.90 -15.20 -16.68
C ALA A 93 8.41 -15.38 -16.28
N THR A 94 8.07 -15.04 -15.04
CA THR A 94 6.69 -15.14 -14.52
C THR A 94 5.75 -14.16 -15.22
N LEU A 95 6.22 -12.92 -15.44
CA LEU A 95 5.45 -11.92 -16.15
C LEU A 95 5.22 -12.36 -17.59
N LEU A 96 6.25 -12.85 -18.27
CA LEU A 96 6.11 -13.35 -19.63
C LEU A 96 5.08 -14.49 -19.71
N ILE A 97 5.14 -15.46 -18.80
CA ILE A 97 4.18 -16.58 -18.73
C ILE A 97 2.76 -16.04 -18.57
N ALA A 98 2.53 -15.16 -17.59
CA ALA A 98 1.22 -14.61 -17.30
C ALA A 98 0.66 -13.82 -18.49
N LEU A 99 1.48 -12.96 -19.12
CA LEU A 99 1.04 -12.18 -20.28
C LEU A 99 0.80 -13.05 -21.51
N ALA A 100 1.65 -14.04 -21.78
CA ALA A 100 1.50 -14.95 -22.92
C ALA A 100 0.25 -15.82 -22.81
N ASP A 101 -0.07 -16.29 -21.60
CA ASP A 101 -1.30 -17.02 -21.33
C ASP A 101 -2.53 -16.10 -21.48
N HIS A 102 -2.51 -14.94 -20.81
CA HIS A 102 -3.60 -13.96 -20.88
C HIS A 102 -3.93 -13.54 -22.31
N ILE A 103 -2.91 -13.18 -23.11
CA ILE A 103 -3.10 -12.80 -24.52
C ILE A 103 -3.63 -13.97 -25.34
N GLY A 104 -3.17 -15.20 -25.08
CA GLY A 104 -3.72 -16.39 -25.71
C GLY A 104 -5.22 -16.58 -25.45
N PHE A 105 -5.66 -16.35 -24.22
CA PHE A 105 -7.09 -16.35 -23.88
C PHE A 105 -7.83 -15.16 -24.50
N ALA A 106 -7.28 -13.95 -24.44
CA ALA A 106 -7.89 -12.76 -25.01
C ALA A 106 -8.10 -12.90 -26.54
N MET A 107 -7.12 -13.46 -27.26
CA MET A 107 -7.22 -13.75 -28.69
C MET A 107 -8.32 -14.77 -29.01
N ARG A 108 -8.43 -15.84 -28.22
CA ARG A 108 -9.51 -16.83 -28.37
C ARG A 108 -10.88 -16.18 -28.16
N ARG A 109 -11.04 -15.39 -27.10
CA ARG A 109 -12.28 -14.64 -26.83
C ARG A 109 -12.63 -13.68 -27.95
N ALA A 110 -11.66 -12.93 -28.46
CA ALA A 110 -11.87 -12.00 -29.57
C ALA A 110 -12.30 -12.72 -30.85
N HIS A 111 -11.72 -13.90 -31.13
CA HIS A 111 -12.13 -14.74 -32.25
C HIS A 111 -13.58 -15.26 -32.10
N GLU A 112 -13.99 -15.59 -30.89
CA GLU A 112 -15.34 -16.05 -30.55
C GLU A 112 -16.36 -14.91 -30.42
N GLY A 113 -15.93 -13.65 -30.51
CA GLY A 113 -16.79 -12.47 -30.35
C GLY A 113 -17.24 -12.22 -28.91
N LEU A 114 -16.52 -12.76 -27.92
CA LEU A 114 -16.83 -12.58 -26.49
C LEU A 114 -16.17 -11.29 -25.97
N ALA A 115 -16.98 -10.26 -25.77
CA ALA A 115 -16.54 -9.01 -25.14
C ALA A 115 -16.52 -9.13 -23.62
N ILE A 116 -15.47 -8.62 -22.98
CA ILE A 116 -15.37 -8.48 -21.53
C ILE A 116 -15.36 -7.00 -21.17
N GLU A 117 -16.21 -6.64 -20.23
CA GLU A 117 -16.14 -5.36 -19.55
C GLU A 117 -15.20 -5.45 -18.36
N TYR A 118 -14.39 -4.41 -18.17
CA TYR A 118 -13.47 -4.27 -17.05
C TYR A 118 -13.99 -3.18 -16.11
N PRO A 119 -14.72 -3.53 -15.03
CA PRO A 119 -15.37 -2.55 -14.16
C PRO A 119 -14.40 -1.60 -13.44
N LEU A 120 -13.12 -2.00 -13.33
CA LEU A 120 -12.07 -1.27 -12.61
C LEU A 120 -11.21 -0.37 -13.52
N ARG A 121 -11.67 -0.06 -14.74
CA ARG A 121 -10.86 0.69 -15.70
C ARG A 121 -10.41 2.05 -15.15
N SER A 122 -11.35 2.79 -14.55
CA SER A 122 -11.08 4.13 -14.01
C SER A 122 -10.05 4.07 -12.88
N GLU A 123 -10.24 3.13 -11.95
CA GLU A 123 -9.35 2.89 -10.82
C GLU A 123 -7.96 2.48 -11.28
N VAL A 124 -7.85 1.51 -12.18
CA VAL A 124 -6.54 1.05 -12.66
C VAL A 124 -5.81 2.15 -13.43
N SER A 125 -6.51 2.87 -14.31
CA SER A 125 -5.90 3.95 -15.09
C SER A 125 -5.40 5.10 -14.23
N SER A 126 -6.03 5.36 -13.09
CA SER A 126 -5.59 6.42 -12.18
C SER A 126 -4.56 5.95 -11.16
N LEU A 127 -4.73 4.76 -10.59
CA LEU A 127 -3.89 4.28 -9.49
C LEU A 127 -2.56 3.70 -9.98
N TYR A 128 -2.58 3.13 -11.18
CA TYR A 128 -1.45 2.47 -11.82
C TYR A 128 -1.22 3.12 -13.18
N SER A 129 -1.13 4.46 -13.20
CA SER A 129 -1.10 5.23 -14.45
C SER A 129 0.10 4.90 -15.33
N GLU A 130 1.25 4.58 -14.72
CA GLU A 130 2.44 4.16 -15.45
C GLU A 130 2.29 2.76 -16.03
N GLU A 131 1.87 1.79 -15.21
CA GLU A 131 1.64 0.41 -15.65
C GLU A 131 0.49 0.34 -16.67
N PHE A 132 -0.51 1.21 -16.54
CA PHE A 132 -1.59 1.32 -17.51
C PHE A 132 -1.09 1.88 -18.84
N ALA A 133 -0.23 2.91 -18.83
CA ALA A 133 0.41 3.42 -20.04
C ALA A 133 1.34 2.37 -20.69
N GLN A 134 2.07 1.59 -19.89
CA GLN A 134 2.87 0.45 -20.37
C GLN A 134 1.98 -0.64 -20.98
N ALA A 135 0.87 -0.98 -20.33
CA ALA A 135 -0.10 -1.95 -20.80
C ALA A 135 -0.78 -1.54 -22.11
N GLN A 136 -1.08 -0.25 -22.29
CA GLN A 136 -1.58 0.29 -23.56
C GLN A 136 -0.55 0.09 -24.69
N ARG A 137 0.73 0.40 -24.44
CA ARG A 137 1.80 0.15 -25.43
C ARG A 137 1.92 -1.32 -25.78
N ILE A 138 1.87 -2.21 -24.79
CA ILE A 138 1.87 -3.67 -25.00
C ILE A 138 0.69 -4.06 -25.90
N LEU A 139 -0.51 -3.57 -25.58
CA LEU A 139 -1.72 -3.88 -26.35
C LEU A 139 -1.63 -3.38 -27.79
N ASP A 140 -1.10 -2.18 -28.01
CA ASP A 140 -0.92 -1.59 -29.35
C ASP A 140 0.07 -2.42 -30.19
N LEU A 141 1.16 -2.88 -29.59
CA LEU A 141 2.15 -3.75 -30.24
C LEU A 141 1.54 -5.11 -30.59
N VAL A 142 0.78 -5.72 -29.68
CA VAL A 142 0.03 -6.96 -29.94
C VAL A 142 -0.96 -6.76 -31.09
N ASN A 143 -1.77 -5.70 -31.06
CA ASN A 143 -2.74 -5.40 -32.10
C ASN A 143 -2.08 -5.12 -33.46
N THR A 144 -0.89 -4.51 -33.47
CA THR A 144 -0.11 -4.31 -34.68
C THR A 144 0.31 -5.66 -35.29
N ASP A 145 0.78 -6.61 -34.47
CA ASP A 145 1.14 -7.94 -34.95
C ASP A 145 -0.08 -8.74 -35.44
N LEU A 146 -1.18 -8.74 -34.67
CA LEU A 146 -2.43 -9.39 -35.05
C LEU A 146 -2.98 -8.83 -36.37
N GLY A 147 -2.92 -7.51 -36.56
CA GLY A 147 -3.32 -6.86 -37.79
C GLY A 147 -2.48 -7.28 -38.99
N ARG A 148 -1.15 -7.41 -38.83
CA ARG A 148 -0.26 -7.94 -39.88
C ARG A 148 -0.56 -9.39 -40.23
N ALA A 149 -0.97 -10.19 -39.24
CA ALA A 149 -1.38 -11.58 -39.42
C ALA A 149 -2.82 -11.76 -39.92
N GLY A 150 -3.58 -10.68 -40.13
CA GLY A 150 -4.99 -10.73 -40.55
C GLY A 150 -5.94 -11.31 -39.49
N ARG A 151 -5.56 -11.22 -38.21
CA ARG A 151 -6.35 -11.71 -37.07
C ARG A 151 -7.16 -10.55 -36.42
N PRO A 152 -8.27 -10.85 -35.72
CA PRO A 152 -9.02 -9.83 -34.99
C PRO A 152 -8.15 -9.13 -33.93
N THR A 153 -8.28 -7.81 -33.82
CA THR A 153 -7.63 -7.03 -32.76
C THR A 153 -8.33 -7.21 -31.43
N LEU A 154 -7.57 -7.06 -30.36
CA LEU A 154 -8.05 -7.08 -28.98
C LEU A 154 -8.67 -5.73 -28.59
N PRO A 155 -9.73 -5.72 -27.77
CA PRO A 155 -10.38 -4.49 -27.33
C PRO A 155 -9.51 -3.71 -26.33
N GLU A 156 -9.67 -2.38 -26.30
CA GLU A 156 -8.92 -1.48 -25.40
C GLU A 156 -9.02 -1.85 -23.91
N GLY A 157 -10.11 -2.52 -23.52
CA GLY A 157 -10.32 -2.97 -22.14
C GLY A 157 -9.24 -3.95 -21.65
N GLU A 158 -8.60 -4.71 -22.55
CA GLU A 158 -7.53 -5.64 -22.19
C GLU A 158 -6.33 -4.94 -21.54
N ALA A 159 -6.13 -3.64 -21.81
CA ALA A 159 -5.10 -2.84 -21.15
C ALA A 159 -5.24 -2.84 -19.61
N VAL A 160 -6.47 -2.99 -19.09
CA VAL A 160 -6.70 -3.08 -17.63
C VAL A 160 -6.10 -4.37 -17.08
N ALA A 161 -6.36 -5.52 -17.72
CA ALA A 161 -5.82 -6.81 -17.26
C ALA A 161 -4.30 -6.87 -17.41
N LEU A 162 -3.77 -6.35 -18.53
CA LEU A 162 -2.33 -6.25 -18.76
C LEU A 162 -1.66 -5.37 -17.69
N ALA A 163 -2.25 -4.23 -17.34
CA ALA A 163 -1.74 -3.37 -16.27
C ALA A 163 -1.70 -4.09 -14.92
N LEU A 164 -2.75 -4.85 -14.58
CA LEU A 164 -2.78 -5.64 -13.35
C LEU A 164 -1.70 -6.74 -13.32
N HIS A 165 -1.36 -7.34 -14.47
CA HIS A 165 -0.23 -8.29 -14.55
C HIS A 165 1.12 -7.60 -14.33
N LEU A 166 1.31 -6.39 -14.85
CA LEU A 166 2.50 -5.58 -14.62
C LEU A 166 2.64 -5.21 -13.14
N VAL A 167 1.55 -4.76 -12.51
CA VAL A 167 1.48 -4.49 -11.07
C VAL A 167 1.84 -5.76 -10.26
N ASN A 168 1.28 -6.91 -10.63
CA ASN A 168 1.60 -8.21 -10.01
C ASN A 168 3.09 -8.60 -10.14
N ALA A 169 3.73 -8.28 -11.26
CA ALA A 169 5.16 -8.50 -11.42
C ALA A 169 6.02 -7.48 -10.65
N GLY A 170 5.54 -6.25 -10.51
CA GLY A 170 6.11 -5.24 -9.60
C GLY A 170 6.13 -5.74 -8.15
N PHE A 171 5.10 -6.47 -7.71
CA PHE A 171 5.02 -7.03 -6.35
C PHE A 171 6.12 -8.06 -6.08
N ALA A 172 6.50 -8.86 -7.10
CA ALA A 172 7.53 -9.88 -6.96
C ALA A 172 8.97 -9.32 -7.04
N THR A 173 9.15 -8.12 -7.60
CA THR A 173 10.47 -7.50 -7.81
C THR A 173 10.85 -6.47 -6.74
N GLY A 174 9.96 -6.20 -5.78
CA GLY A 174 10.23 -5.34 -4.61
C GLY A 174 10.06 -3.84 -4.87
N ASP A 175 9.60 -3.45 -6.06
CA ASP A 175 9.50 -2.05 -6.50
C ASP A 175 8.29 -1.29 -5.91
N LEU A 176 7.35 -2.02 -5.28
CA LEU A 176 6.10 -1.47 -4.72
C LEU A 176 6.22 -0.92 -3.29
N SER A 177 7.40 -0.43 -2.89
CA SER A 177 7.60 0.21 -1.58
C SER A 177 6.54 1.28 -1.29
N PHE A 178 6.08 1.98 -2.33
CA PHE A 178 5.03 2.99 -2.26
C PHE A 178 3.63 2.41 -1.99
N THR A 179 3.22 1.34 -2.67
CA THR A 179 1.86 0.77 -2.52
C THR A 179 1.67 0.01 -1.20
N TYR A 180 2.71 -0.69 -0.72
CA TYR A 180 2.67 -1.34 0.59
C TYR A 180 2.61 -0.29 1.71
N ARG A 181 3.39 0.80 1.56
CA ARG A 181 3.32 1.96 2.44
C ARG A 181 1.95 2.60 2.42
N MET A 182 1.33 2.81 1.25
CA MET A 182 -0.03 3.35 1.15
C MET A 182 -1.06 2.47 1.86
N THR A 183 -0.99 1.15 1.70
CA THR A 183 -1.97 0.24 2.36
C THR A 183 -1.82 0.27 3.88
N GLY A 184 -0.59 0.28 4.39
CA GLY A 184 -0.33 0.43 5.83
C GLY A 184 -0.76 1.81 6.36
N VAL A 185 -0.49 2.88 5.61
CA VAL A 185 -0.94 4.24 5.94
C VAL A 185 -2.47 4.30 5.96
N LEU A 186 -3.17 3.75 4.96
CA LEU A 186 -4.64 3.71 4.94
C LEU A 186 -5.23 3.07 6.19
N GLN A 187 -4.66 1.94 6.65
CA GLN A 187 -5.09 1.28 7.88
C GLN A 187 -4.86 2.15 9.12
N GLN A 188 -3.70 2.82 9.20
CA GLN A 188 -3.39 3.75 10.28
C GLN A 188 -4.36 4.94 10.29
N LEU A 189 -4.66 5.52 9.12
CA LEU A 189 -5.59 6.65 8.99
C LEU A 189 -7.02 6.27 9.43
N ILE A 190 -7.50 5.08 9.08
CA ILE A 190 -8.82 4.60 9.52
C ILE A 190 -8.84 4.44 11.05
N LYS A 191 -7.80 3.84 11.63
CA LYS A 191 -7.69 3.65 13.08
C LYS A 191 -7.70 4.99 13.84
N VAL A 192 -7.00 6.00 13.33
CA VAL A 192 -7.02 7.36 13.91
C VAL A 192 -8.44 7.95 13.87
N ILE A 193 -9.21 7.72 12.79
CA ILE A 193 -10.60 8.18 12.72
C ILE A 193 -11.49 7.45 13.75
N GLU A 194 -11.31 6.14 13.90
CA GLU A 194 -12.05 5.34 14.88
C GLU A 194 -11.80 5.83 16.31
N GLU A 195 -10.54 6.03 16.68
CA GLU A 195 -10.11 6.53 17.99
C GLU A 195 -10.61 7.97 18.22
N PHE A 196 -10.40 8.87 17.26
CA PHE A 196 -10.79 10.28 17.38
C PHE A 196 -12.30 10.49 17.56
N TYR A 197 -13.13 9.67 16.91
CA TYR A 197 -14.59 9.78 17.00
C TYR A 197 -15.23 8.82 18.00
N ASN A 198 -14.44 7.92 18.59
CA ASN A 198 -14.87 6.80 19.41
C ASN A 198 -15.98 5.98 18.73
N VAL A 199 -15.73 5.53 17.50
CA VAL A 199 -16.66 4.74 16.68
C VAL A 199 -15.95 3.57 16.04
N SER A 200 -16.68 2.50 15.74
CA SER A 200 -16.19 1.44 14.85
C SER A 200 -16.55 1.78 13.40
N VAL A 201 -15.55 1.74 12.53
CA VAL A 201 -15.68 2.06 11.11
C VAL A 201 -15.57 0.76 10.31
N SER A 202 -16.71 0.25 9.85
CA SER A 202 -16.70 -0.97 9.04
C SER A 202 -16.21 -0.68 7.61
N SER A 203 -15.24 -1.49 7.17
CA SER A 203 -14.53 -1.33 5.89
C SER A 203 -15.37 -1.66 4.66
N ASP A 204 -16.53 -2.29 4.85
CA ASP A 204 -17.51 -2.63 3.82
C ASP A 204 -18.50 -1.49 3.49
N THR A 205 -18.44 -0.37 4.22
CA THR A 205 -19.33 0.76 3.98
C THR A 205 -18.91 1.59 2.77
N VAL A 206 -19.89 2.12 2.03
CA VAL A 206 -19.65 2.97 0.85
C VAL A 206 -18.85 4.24 1.22
N SER A 207 -19.05 4.77 2.43
CA SER A 207 -18.33 5.95 2.92
C SER A 207 -16.84 5.66 3.09
N VAL A 208 -16.47 4.48 3.59
CA VAL A 208 -15.08 4.03 3.72
C VAL A 208 -14.47 3.69 2.36
N GLY A 209 -15.22 3.01 1.49
CA GLY A 209 -14.77 2.75 0.10
C GLY A 209 -14.44 4.03 -0.66
N ARG A 210 -15.28 5.08 -0.52
CA ARG A 210 -15.00 6.41 -1.10
C ARG A 210 -13.79 7.06 -0.46
N PHE A 211 -13.66 7.03 0.86
CA PHE A 211 -12.51 7.59 1.56
C PHE A 211 -11.19 6.96 1.14
N ILE A 212 -11.13 5.62 1.08
CA ILE A 212 -9.97 4.87 0.59
C ILE A 212 -9.64 5.27 -0.84
N THR A 213 -10.67 5.37 -1.70
CA THR A 213 -10.49 5.79 -3.09
C THR A 213 -9.89 7.20 -3.16
N HIS A 214 -10.45 8.17 -2.43
CA HIS A 214 -9.95 9.54 -2.42
C HIS A 214 -8.54 9.67 -1.82
N LEU A 215 -8.22 8.90 -0.77
CA LEU A 215 -6.87 8.83 -0.21
C LEU A 215 -5.87 8.26 -1.21
N ARG A 216 -6.25 7.26 -1.99
CA ARG A 216 -5.40 6.75 -3.06
C ARG A 216 -5.14 7.81 -4.13
N TYR A 217 -6.17 8.56 -4.55
CA TYR A 217 -5.98 9.69 -5.47
C TYR A 217 -5.08 10.79 -4.87
N LEU A 218 -5.22 11.08 -3.57
CA LEU A 218 -4.35 12.02 -2.86
C LEU A 218 -2.89 11.55 -2.90
N PHE A 219 -2.61 10.30 -2.57
CA PHE A 219 -1.25 9.76 -2.61
C PHE A 219 -0.63 9.80 -4.00
N VAL A 220 -1.43 9.53 -5.05
CA VAL A 220 -0.99 9.71 -6.45
C VAL A 220 -0.62 11.18 -6.72
N ARG A 221 -1.46 12.14 -6.30
CA ARG A 221 -1.16 13.58 -6.48
C ARG A 221 0.08 14.03 -5.72
N ILE A 222 0.30 13.54 -4.50
CA ILE A 222 1.50 13.81 -3.71
C ILE A 222 2.74 13.31 -4.47
N HIS A 223 2.70 12.07 -4.95
CA HIS A 223 3.82 11.46 -5.66
C HIS A 223 4.14 12.16 -7.00
N GLN A 224 3.10 12.64 -7.70
CA GLN A 224 3.24 13.39 -8.94
C GLN A 224 3.53 14.88 -8.74
N HIS A 225 3.71 15.34 -7.49
CA HIS A 225 3.86 16.76 -7.12
C HIS A 225 2.76 17.69 -7.69
N ASN A 226 1.52 17.19 -7.74
CA ASN A 226 0.37 17.87 -8.33
C ASN A 226 -0.78 17.98 -7.32
N GLN A 227 -0.46 18.45 -6.11
CA GLN A 227 -1.46 18.69 -5.06
C GLN A 227 -2.39 19.87 -5.41
N LEU A 228 -3.56 19.93 -4.78
CA LEU A 228 -4.46 21.08 -4.90
C LEU A 228 -3.78 22.34 -4.34
N THR A 229 -3.63 23.38 -5.15
CA THR A 229 -2.79 24.55 -4.84
C THR A 229 -3.56 25.88 -4.79
N ASP A 230 -4.89 25.84 -4.73
CA ASP A 230 -5.70 27.04 -4.61
C ASP A 230 -5.62 27.56 -3.15
N GLU A 231 -4.52 28.25 -2.83
CA GLU A 231 -4.29 28.81 -1.50
C GLU A 231 -5.50 29.66 -1.07
N HIS A 232 -6.22 29.17 -0.05
CA HIS A 232 -7.44 29.76 0.50
C HIS A 232 -8.68 29.72 -0.40
N SER A 233 -8.96 28.58 -1.03
CA SER A 233 -10.23 28.37 -1.71
C SER A 233 -11.42 28.68 -0.78
N ALA A 234 -12.42 29.42 -1.29
CA ALA A 234 -13.64 29.74 -0.54
C ALA A 234 -14.38 28.47 -0.09
N VAL A 235 -14.20 27.37 -0.83
CA VAL A 235 -14.74 26.05 -0.53
C VAL A 235 -14.02 25.42 0.68
N GLY A 236 -12.69 25.48 0.74
CA GLY A 236 -11.92 24.96 1.87
C GLY A 236 -12.26 25.69 3.18
N ALA A 237 -12.40 27.01 3.13
CA ALA A 237 -12.85 27.80 4.28
C ALA A 237 -14.26 27.40 4.74
N ALA A 238 -15.20 27.23 3.81
CA ALA A 238 -16.56 26.82 4.14
C ALA A 238 -16.63 25.43 4.79
N ILE A 239 -15.79 24.48 4.36
CA ILE A 239 -15.73 23.14 4.95
C ILE A 239 -15.20 23.20 6.38
N ARG A 240 -14.12 23.94 6.62
CA ARG A 240 -13.54 24.13 7.96
C ARG A 240 -14.55 24.73 8.93
N ASP A 241 -15.29 25.75 8.48
CA ASP A 241 -16.25 26.45 9.34
C ASP A 241 -17.52 25.60 9.58
N ALA A 242 -17.89 24.74 8.63
CA ALA A 242 -19.07 23.86 8.74
C ALA A 242 -18.84 22.64 9.64
N ASP A 243 -17.65 22.03 9.63
CA ASP A 243 -17.31 20.90 10.51
C ASP A 243 -15.89 21.04 11.09
N PRO A 244 -15.72 21.87 12.14
CA PRO A 244 -14.42 22.09 12.77
C PRO A 244 -13.82 20.82 13.38
N GLN A 245 -14.66 19.86 13.79
CA GLN A 245 -14.21 18.60 14.38
C GLN A 245 -13.58 17.69 13.31
N ALA A 246 -14.23 17.54 12.15
CA ALA A 246 -13.65 16.80 11.03
C ALA A 246 -12.39 17.47 10.47
N TYR A 247 -12.32 18.80 10.50
CA TYR A 247 -11.12 19.52 10.11
C TYR A 247 -9.94 19.28 11.06
N ARG A 248 -10.18 19.21 12.38
CA ARG A 248 -9.13 18.82 13.34
C ARG A 248 -8.61 17.40 13.09
N CYS A 249 -9.53 16.44 12.91
CA CYS A 249 -9.16 15.07 12.57
C CYS A 249 -8.36 15.01 11.25
N ALA A 250 -8.77 15.76 10.23
CA ALA A 250 -8.03 15.86 8.97
C ALA A 250 -6.61 16.41 9.16
N GLY A 251 -6.42 17.36 10.07
CA GLY A 251 -5.10 17.86 10.46
C GLY A 251 -4.21 16.76 11.07
N THR A 252 -4.75 15.95 11.99
CA THR A 252 -4.03 14.80 12.57
C THR A 252 -3.62 13.79 11.48
N LEU A 253 -4.54 13.49 10.56
CA LEU A 253 -4.27 12.59 9.44
C LEU A 253 -3.23 13.17 8.48
N ALA A 254 -3.25 14.49 8.23
CA ALA A 254 -2.26 15.17 7.39
C ALA A 254 -0.86 15.04 7.96
N SER A 255 -0.69 15.23 9.28
CA SER A 255 0.61 15.04 9.95
C SER A 255 1.12 13.61 9.85
N LEU A 256 0.23 12.61 9.96
CA LEU A 256 0.59 11.20 9.77
C LEU A 256 1.03 10.93 8.33
N ILE A 257 0.33 11.51 7.35
CA ILE A 257 0.66 11.39 5.92
C ILE A 257 2.03 12.03 5.64
N GLU A 258 2.28 13.22 6.18
CA GLU A 258 3.56 13.92 6.04
C GLU A 258 4.72 13.10 6.61
N LEU A 259 4.56 12.54 7.83
CA LEU A 259 5.58 11.69 8.46
C LEU A 259 5.91 10.44 7.64
N ARG A 260 4.93 9.89 6.93
CA ARG A 260 5.08 8.63 6.18
C ARG A 260 5.51 8.84 4.73
N LEU A 261 5.14 9.97 4.12
CA LEU A 261 5.37 10.26 2.70
C LEU A 261 6.35 11.41 2.44
N ASP A 262 6.86 12.07 3.49
CA ASP A 262 7.83 13.18 3.42
C ASP A 262 7.34 14.36 2.57
N GLN A 263 6.03 14.62 2.59
CA GLN A 263 5.37 15.70 1.85
C GLN A 263 4.20 16.26 2.65
N ALA A 264 4.23 17.57 2.92
CA ALA A 264 3.13 18.27 3.56
C ALA A 264 1.89 18.34 2.65
N LEU A 265 0.71 18.25 3.26
CA LEU A 265 -0.55 18.47 2.56
C LEU A 265 -0.89 19.95 2.49
N THR A 266 -1.46 20.38 1.37
CA THR A 266 -2.01 21.74 1.25
C THR A 266 -3.29 21.90 2.09
N SER A 267 -3.64 23.13 2.41
CA SER A 267 -4.86 23.46 3.16
C SER A 267 -6.14 22.97 2.48
N ASP A 268 -6.17 22.96 1.15
CA ASP A 268 -7.29 22.43 0.36
C ASP A 268 -7.37 20.89 0.40
N GLU A 269 -6.24 20.18 0.41
CA GLU A 269 -6.24 18.72 0.60
C GLU A 269 -6.71 18.34 2.01
N ILE A 270 -6.35 19.13 3.03
CA ILE A 270 -6.84 18.97 4.40
C ILE A 270 -8.35 19.21 4.47
N ALA A 271 -8.86 20.27 3.84
CA ALA A 271 -10.29 20.53 3.78
C ALA A 271 -11.05 19.43 3.03
N TYR A 272 -10.48 18.90 1.95
CA TYR A 272 -11.05 17.81 1.18
C TYR A 272 -11.08 16.49 1.98
N LEU A 273 -10.03 16.20 2.74
CA LEU A 273 -10.00 15.09 3.71
C LEU A 273 -11.09 15.24 4.78
N ALA A 274 -11.26 16.45 5.34
CA ALA A 274 -12.28 16.73 6.36
C ALA A 274 -13.70 16.37 5.89
N LEU A 275 -14.02 16.65 4.62
CA LEU A 275 -15.31 16.28 4.02
C LEU A 275 -15.56 14.75 4.06
N HIS A 276 -14.54 13.95 3.79
CA HIS A 276 -14.66 12.49 3.79
C HIS A 276 -14.73 11.91 5.19
N ILE A 277 -13.96 12.46 6.12
CA ILE A 277 -14.00 12.09 7.54
C ILE A 277 -15.38 12.36 8.13
N SER A 278 -15.95 13.54 7.87
CA SER A 278 -17.31 13.91 8.31
C SER A 278 -18.35 12.89 7.83
N ARG A 279 -18.24 12.43 6.58
CA ARG A 279 -19.13 11.40 6.01
C ARG A 279 -18.97 10.03 6.67
N ILE A 280 -17.75 9.63 7.00
CA ILE A 280 -17.49 8.38 7.74
C ILE A 280 -18.08 8.47 9.15
N ALA A 281 -17.77 9.53 9.89
CA ALA A 281 -18.25 9.73 11.25
C ALA A 281 -19.79 9.76 11.33
N HIS A 282 -20.45 10.44 10.38
CA HIS A 282 -21.91 10.47 10.31
C HIS A 282 -22.50 9.10 9.96
N SER A 283 -21.84 8.34 9.07
CA SER A 283 -22.31 7.02 8.67
C SER A 283 -22.17 5.99 9.80
N ALA A 284 -21.08 6.05 10.57
CA ALA A 284 -20.83 5.20 11.73
C ALA A 284 -21.78 5.48 12.90
N ARG A 285 -22.26 6.73 13.04
CA ARG A 285 -23.22 7.14 14.08
C ARG A 285 -24.69 6.94 13.70
N ALA A 286 -25.00 6.59 12.44
CA ALA A 286 -26.38 6.45 11.99
C ALA A 286 -27.04 5.17 12.58
N PRO A 287 -28.30 5.25 13.05
CA PRO A 287 -29.02 4.10 13.60
C PRO A 287 -29.40 3.12 12.47
N GLY A 288 -28.48 2.22 12.13
CA GLY A 288 -28.68 1.20 11.09
C GLY A 288 -27.54 0.18 10.93
N SER A 289 -26.39 0.40 11.57
CA SER A 289 -25.20 -0.46 11.44
C SER A 289 -24.84 -1.21 12.74
N ARG A 290 -25.84 -1.70 13.49
CA ARG A 290 -25.59 -2.64 14.60
C ARG A 290 -25.74 -4.06 14.09
N THR A 291 -24.65 -4.65 13.61
CA THR A 291 -24.53 -6.09 13.53
C THR A 291 -24.46 -6.61 14.98
N THR A 292 -25.46 -7.39 15.35
CA THR A 292 -25.57 -8.02 16.66
C THR A 292 -24.41 -8.99 16.89
N THR A 293 -23.51 -8.68 17.81
CA THR A 293 -22.77 -9.69 18.53
C THR A 293 -23.31 -9.75 19.95
N SER A 294 -23.99 -10.87 20.21
CA SER A 294 -24.27 -11.42 21.52
C SER A 294 -23.00 -11.41 22.37
N ASP A 295 -23.01 -10.66 23.46
CA ASP A 295 -22.41 -11.05 24.75
C ASP A 295 -22.79 -9.97 25.78
N GLU A 296 -24.04 -10.01 26.21
CA GLU A 296 -24.44 -9.48 27.52
C GLU A 296 -25.03 -10.65 28.31
N LEU A 297 -24.29 -11.12 29.31
CA LEU A 297 -24.80 -11.74 30.52
C LEU A 297 -23.70 -11.75 31.58
N GLY A 298 -23.73 -10.73 32.44
CA GLY A 298 -23.39 -10.81 33.87
C GLY A 298 -21.91 -10.83 34.25
N ASP A 299 -21.45 -9.74 34.87
CA ASP A 299 -21.21 -9.86 36.31
C ASP A 299 -21.48 -8.52 37.02
N ALA A 300 -22.19 -8.61 38.13
CA ALA A 300 -22.54 -7.49 38.97
C ALA A 300 -21.55 -7.41 40.13
N ASP A 301 -21.20 -6.17 40.48
CA ASP A 301 -20.74 -5.76 41.81
C ASP A 301 -19.37 -6.32 42.27
N ASN A 302 -18.35 -5.46 42.25
CA ASN A 302 -17.28 -5.56 43.24
C ASN A 302 -16.88 -4.15 43.73
N PRO A 303 -17.16 -3.81 45.00
CA PRO A 303 -16.81 -2.52 45.57
C PRO A 303 -15.34 -2.49 46.00
N SER A 304 -14.75 -1.29 46.01
CA SER A 304 -13.44 -0.92 46.60
C SER A 304 -12.25 -0.84 45.62
N ARG A 305 -12.05 0.30 44.96
CA ARG A 305 -10.71 0.78 44.62
C ARG A 305 -10.28 1.75 45.72
N LYS A 306 -9.36 1.31 46.59
CA LYS A 306 -8.66 2.22 47.50
C LYS A 306 -7.91 3.23 46.63
N GLU A 307 -8.09 4.52 46.89
CA GLU A 307 -7.26 5.57 46.29
C GLU A 307 -5.81 5.35 46.76
N THR A 308 -4.99 4.77 45.88
CA THR A 308 -3.53 4.77 46.04
C THR A 308 -3.06 6.22 45.86
N PRO A 309 -2.16 6.74 46.71
CA PRO A 309 -1.65 8.10 46.53
C PRO A 309 -0.94 8.23 45.18
N MET A 310 -1.48 9.07 44.29
CA MET A 310 -0.86 9.43 43.01
C MET A 310 0.04 10.65 43.22
N ILE A 311 1.30 10.55 42.82
CA ILE A 311 2.21 11.69 42.75
C ILE A 311 2.02 12.41 41.41
N THR A 312 2.02 13.74 41.44
CA THR A 312 1.75 14.56 40.24
C THR A 312 2.76 15.68 40.07
N ARG A 313 2.96 16.09 38.81
CA ARG A 313 3.81 17.23 38.44
C ARG A 313 3.21 17.97 37.25
N THR A 314 3.06 19.28 37.37
CA THR A 314 2.59 20.13 36.26
C THR A 314 3.75 20.67 35.44
N ALA A 315 3.55 20.84 34.14
CA ALA A 315 4.50 21.47 33.23
C ALA A 315 3.78 22.39 32.23
N THR A 316 4.41 23.49 31.84
CA THR A 316 3.92 24.34 30.74
C THR A 316 4.62 23.95 29.45
N ILE A 317 3.87 23.64 28.40
CA ILE A 317 4.46 23.24 27.11
C ILE A 317 5.17 24.43 26.47
N ALA A 318 6.49 24.36 26.35
CA ALA A 318 7.29 25.46 25.77
C ALA A 318 7.54 25.31 24.26
N SER A 319 7.49 24.08 23.74
CA SER A 319 7.62 23.78 22.30
C SER A 319 6.72 24.67 21.45
N ALA A 320 7.28 25.35 20.45
CA ALA A 320 6.54 26.29 19.59
C ALA A 320 5.42 25.59 18.80
N VAL A 321 5.63 24.32 18.48
CA VAL A 321 4.63 23.47 17.81
C VAL A 321 3.81 22.66 18.81
N GLY A 322 3.96 22.80 20.13
CA GLY A 322 3.27 21.96 21.12
C GLY A 322 3.78 20.50 21.16
N LEU A 323 3.00 19.58 21.77
CA LEU A 323 3.27 18.14 21.77
C LEU A 323 2.76 17.44 20.51
N HIS A 324 3.24 17.93 19.36
CA HIS A 324 3.05 17.30 18.06
C HIS A 324 4.24 16.39 17.71
N ALA A 325 4.19 15.75 16.53
CA ALA A 325 5.10 14.72 16.02
C ALA A 325 6.49 14.59 16.71
N ARG A 326 7.41 15.55 16.51
CA ARG A 326 8.79 15.44 17.03
C ARG A 326 8.88 15.66 18.56
N PRO A 327 8.36 16.77 19.13
CA PRO A 327 8.29 16.93 20.58
C PRO A 327 7.59 15.80 21.32
N ALA A 328 6.50 15.27 20.77
CA ALA A 328 5.80 14.11 21.31
C ALA A 328 6.68 12.86 21.28
N ALA A 329 7.35 12.58 20.16
CA ALA A 329 8.26 11.43 20.06
C ALA A 329 9.42 11.50 21.05
N LEU A 330 10.02 12.68 21.22
CA LEU A 330 11.11 12.90 22.18
C LEU A 330 10.61 12.71 23.62
N PHE A 331 9.43 13.27 23.92
CA PHE A 331 8.81 13.13 25.24
C PHE A 331 8.43 11.69 25.55
N THR A 332 7.76 10.97 24.65
CA THR A 332 7.33 9.59 24.87
C THR A 332 8.51 8.63 24.96
N ALA A 333 9.57 8.85 24.16
CA ALA A 333 10.81 8.09 24.29
C ALA A 333 11.49 8.31 25.66
N ALA A 334 11.50 9.57 26.14
CA ALA A 334 12.01 9.86 27.48
C ALA A 334 11.15 9.19 28.57
N VAL A 335 9.83 9.15 28.42
CA VAL A 335 8.92 8.43 29.34
C VAL A 335 9.25 6.93 29.36
N GLU A 336 9.41 6.29 28.21
CA GLU A 336 9.78 4.86 28.11
C GLU A 336 11.12 4.56 28.80
N GLU A 337 12.12 5.45 28.68
CA GLU A 337 13.42 5.31 29.35
C GLU A 337 13.32 5.33 30.87
N THR A 338 12.29 5.95 31.44
CA THR A 338 12.09 5.97 32.90
C THR A 338 11.63 4.63 33.45
N GLY A 339 10.97 3.81 32.63
CA GLY A 339 10.39 2.52 33.03
C GLY A 339 9.20 2.62 34.00
N PHE A 340 8.65 3.81 34.23
CA PHE A 340 7.47 4.02 35.07
C PHE A 340 6.21 4.18 34.23
N ASP A 341 5.08 3.71 34.76
CA ASP A 341 3.75 4.01 34.21
C ASP A 341 3.41 5.47 34.54
N ILE A 342 3.40 6.33 33.52
CA ILE A 342 3.16 7.77 33.64
C ILE A 342 1.97 8.14 32.76
N THR A 343 1.02 8.87 33.32
CA THR A 343 -0.06 9.50 32.56
C THR A 343 0.20 10.98 32.40
N ILE A 344 -0.30 11.55 31.31
CA ILE A 344 -0.31 12.99 31.04
C ILE A 344 -1.75 13.44 30.84
N SER A 345 -2.12 14.59 31.38
CA SER A 345 -3.47 15.14 31.26
C SER A 345 -3.51 16.62 30.94
N LEU A 346 -4.51 17.01 30.15
CA LEU A 346 -4.83 18.38 29.78
C LEU A 346 -6.36 18.54 29.84
N ASP A 347 -6.85 19.59 30.49
CA ASP A 347 -8.28 19.93 30.58
C ASP A 347 -9.21 18.78 31.03
N GLY A 348 -8.68 17.82 31.80
CA GLY A 348 -9.42 16.66 32.32
C GLY A 348 -9.46 15.44 31.39
N GLU A 349 -8.80 15.51 30.23
CA GLU A 349 -8.50 14.35 29.39
C GLU A 349 -7.15 13.76 29.80
N GLU A 350 -7.06 12.43 29.94
CA GLU A 350 -5.84 11.71 30.31
C GLU A 350 -5.38 10.82 29.15
N ALA A 351 -4.06 10.67 28.99
CA ALA A 351 -3.42 9.77 28.05
C ALA A 351 -2.26 9.01 28.71
N ASP A 352 -1.93 7.86 28.15
CA ASP A 352 -0.65 7.19 28.42
C ASP A 352 0.50 8.04 27.86
N ALA A 353 1.41 8.50 28.73
CA ALA A 353 2.52 9.36 28.35
C ALA A 353 3.61 8.62 27.54
N SER A 354 3.59 7.27 27.50
CA SER A 354 4.44 6.45 26.63
C SER A 354 3.85 6.28 25.22
N SER A 355 2.55 6.51 25.05
CA SER A 355 1.86 6.37 23.78
C SER A 355 1.93 7.65 22.97
N ILE A 356 2.85 7.71 22.01
CA ILE A 356 3.00 8.87 21.12
C ILE A 356 1.69 9.30 20.46
N LEU A 357 0.82 8.34 20.10
CA LEU A 357 -0.47 8.63 19.48
C LEU A 357 -1.46 9.27 20.46
N GLU A 358 -1.50 8.82 21.72
CA GLU A 358 -2.40 9.39 22.72
C GLU A 358 -1.92 10.77 23.19
N VAL A 359 -0.61 10.94 23.37
CA VAL A 359 0.01 12.25 23.68
C VAL A 359 -0.26 13.28 22.58
N MET A 360 -0.18 12.87 21.31
CA MET A 360 -0.53 13.76 20.20
C MET A 360 -2.03 14.06 20.12
N THR A 361 -2.88 13.11 20.54
CA THR A 361 -4.34 13.25 20.51
C THR A 361 -4.85 14.22 21.57
N LEU A 362 -4.15 14.34 22.71
CA LEU A 362 -4.37 15.37 23.73
C LEU A 362 -4.28 16.80 23.18
N GLY A 363 -3.57 17.01 22.08
CA GLY A 363 -3.53 18.30 21.39
C GLY A 363 -2.90 19.44 22.18
N ALA A 364 -2.02 19.14 23.15
CA ALA A 364 -1.38 20.15 23.99
C ALA A 364 -0.50 21.11 23.17
N GLY A 365 -0.90 22.37 23.10
CA GLY A 365 -0.25 23.45 22.38
C GLY A 365 0.75 24.24 23.24
N GLN A 366 1.49 25.15 22.62
CA GLN A 366 2.41 26.04 23.33
C GLN A 366 1.67 26.88 24.38
N GLY A 367 2.15 26.86 25.62
CA GLY A 367 1.57 27.59 26.74
C GLY A 367 0.48 26.83 27.50
N ASP A 368 0.04 25.67 27.01
CA ASP A 368 -0.88 24.81 27.74
C ASP A 368 -0.19 24.18 28.95
N VAL A 369 -0.95 23.97 30.03
CA VAL A 369 -0.47 23.38 31.27
C VAL A 369 -0.96 21.95 31.36
N VAL A 370 -0.03 21.01 31.33
CA VAL A 370 -0.31 19.58 31.45
C VAL A 370 0.06 19.06 32.83
N THR A 371 -0.61 18.00 33.28
CA THR A 371 -0.28 17.31 34.53
C THR A 371 0.22 15.91 34.24
N LEU A 372 1.45 15.61 34.67
CA LEU A 372 2.01 14.27 34.68
C LEU A 372 1.68 13.59 36.01
N ALA A 373 1.31 12.31 35.98
CA ALA A 373 0.99 11.55 37.18
C ALA A 373 1.53 10.12 37.14
N SER A 374 1.80 9.55 38.32
CA SER A 374 2.11 8.13 38.49
C SER A 374 1.62 7.63 39.84
N GLU A 375 1.26 6.35 39.91
CA GLU A 375 0.91 5.64 41.15
C GLU A 375 2.17 5.19 41.94
N ASP A 376 3.36 5.25 41.33
CA ASP A 376 4.62 4.87 41.98
C ASP A 376 5.32 6.10 42.59
N GLU A 377 5.45 6.15 43.91
CA GLU A 377 6.17 7.22 44.62
C GLU A 377 7.64 7.34 44.19
N ALA A 378 8.26 6.26 43.69
CA ALA A 378 9.64 6.29 43.18
C ALA A 378 9.78 7.09 41.87
N ALA A 379 8.69 7.35 41.15
CA ALA A 379 8.69 8.12 39.91
C ALA A 379 8.86 9.63 40.11
N ALA A 380 8.93 10.13 41.35
CA ALA A 380 8.99 11.56 41.64
C ALA A 380 10.15 12.30 40.95
N GLY A 381 11.32 11.66 40.82
CA GLY A 381 12.46 12.20 40.08
C GLY A 381 12.18 12.27 38.59
N ALA A 382 11.69 11.16 38.01
CA ALA A 382 11.32 11.06 36.60
C ALA A 382 10.26 12.09 36.19
N LEU A 383 9.20 12.26 37.00
CA LEU A 383 8.16 13.27 36.77
C LEU A 383 8.72 14.70 36.77
N ALA A 384 9.73 14.98 37.61
CA ALA A 384 10.38 16.29 37.63
C ALA A 384 11.22 16.54 36.38
N ASP A 385 11.98 15.53 35.94
CA ASP A 385 12.84 15.63 34.75
C ASP A 385 12.00 15.75 33.47
N LEU A 386 10.93 14.97 33.37
CA LEU A 386 9.96 15.02 32.27
C LEU A 386 9.21 16.35 32.23
N ALA A 387 8.78 16.89 33.38
CA ALA A 387 8.17 18.22 33.44
C ALA A 387 9.15 19.31 32.98
N ALA A 388 10.40 19.25 33.42
CA ALA A 388 11.44 20.20 33.00
C ALA A 388 11.78 20.05 31.49
N MET A 389 11.64 18.84 30.93
CA MET A 389 11.78 18.60 29.49
C MET A 389 10.67 19.30 28.71
N LEU A 390 9.42 19.19 29.14
CA LEU A 390 8.26 19.83 28.50
C LEU A 390 8.31 21.38 28.53
N GLU A 391 8.99 21.95 29.52
CA GLU A 391 9.22 23.39 29.66
C GLU A 391 10.37 23.93 28.78
N ARG A 392 10.97 23.07 27.93
CA ARG A 392 11.95 23.46 26.90
C ARG A 392 11.34 23.37 25.50
N ASP A 393 11.92 24.11 24.56
CA ASP A 393 11.52 24.04 23.15
C ASP A 393 12.12 22.79 22.49
N LEU A 394 11.39 21.68 22.61
CA LEU A 394 11.80 20.36 22.10
C LEU A 394 11.86 20.27 20.57
N ASP A 395 11.33 21.26 19.85
CA ASP A 395 11.39 21.30 18.39
C ASP A 395 12.69 21.95 17.89
N ALA A 396 13.28 22.82 18.71
CA ALA A 396 14.53 23.54 18.42
C ALA A 396 15.82 22.77 18.82
N GLU A 397 15.67 21.65 19.55
CA GLU A 397 16.74 20.69 19.91
C GLU A 397 16.78 19.54 18.91
#